data_AF-A0A024GFL4-F1
#
_entry.id   AF-A0A024GFL4-F1
#
_cell.length_a   1.000
_cell.length_b   1.000
_cell.length_c   1.000
_cell.angle_alpha   90.00
_cell.angle_beta   90.00
_cell.angle_gamma   90.00
#
_symmetry.space_group_name_H-M   'P 1'
#
loop_
_entity.id
_entity.type
_entity.pdbx_description
1 polymer ?
#
loop_
_entity_poly.entity_id
_entity_poly.type
_entity_poly.pdbx_seq_one_letter_code
_entity_poly.pdbx_strand_id
1 'polypeptide(L)'
;MDRATEQIRTQIQVVERNLKVLEETIVKMIRLREDTQQFMQEFATSMNNIGAEEYDTNVAHCIQSLGTSFSNVSKKTTDLMLHRPQSHILQVLTHIQDWGIVPIQRLLDDRERIERIELRLQREFERAYGERDREKKKRLLSDQKRRKENVNQLVAFHLEQFEGFRITQTKKILQEITRSEAYFYAKSLEELATPCALIAQVHTDRRTFPHP
;
A
#
# COMPACT_ATOMS: atom_id res chain seq x y z
N MET A 1 20.79 -19.15 20.22
CA MET A 1 19.78 -19.24 19.16
C MET A 1 20.45 -19.79 17.92
N ASP A 2 19.73 -20.64 17.19
CA ASP A 2 20.18 -21.10 15.88
C ASP A 2 20.33 -19.89 14.92
N ARG A 3 21.47 -19.81 14.23
CA ARG A 3 21.82 -18.68 13.33
C ARG A 3 20.80 -18.54 12.20
N ALA A 4 20.18 -19.65 11.79
CA ALA A 4 19.12 -19.65 10.78
C ALA A 4 17.84 -18.96 11.26
N THR A 5 17.42 -19.19 12.52
CA THR A 5 16.23 -18.56 13.10
C THR A 5 16.39 -17.04 13.20
N GLU A 6 17.58 -16.58 13.59
CA GLU A 6 17.88 -15.15 13.70
C GLU A 6 17.86 -14.46 12.33
N GLN A 7 18.36 -15.14 11.30
CA GLN A 7 18.31 -14.65 9.93
C GLN A 7 16.87 -14.50 9.43
N ILE A 8 16.01 -15.50 9.67
CA ILE A 8 14.60 -15.43 9.30
C ILE A 8 13.91 -14.28 10.05
N ARG A 9 14.13 -14.16 11.36
CA ARG A 9 13.56 -13.08 12.17
C ARG A 9 13.96 -11.70 11.62
N THR A 10 15.24 -11.52 11.31
CA THR A 10 15.76 -10.29 10.70
C THR A 10 15.09 -10.00 9.35
N GLN A 11 14.97 -11.00 8.48
CA GLN A 11 14.32 -10.82 7.17
C GLN A 11 12.86 -10.40 7.32
N ILE A 12 12.10 -11.05 8.20
CA ILE A 12 10.68 -10.72 8.44
C ILE A 12 10.55 -9.29 9.00
N GLN A 13 11.40 -8.89 9.94
CA GLN A 13 11.42 -7.52 10.48
C GLN A 13 11.72 -6.47 9.41
N VAL A 14 12.64 -6.77 8.47
CA VAL A 14 12.91 -5.88 7.34
C VAL A 14 11.67 -5.74 6.46
N VAL A 15 10.96 -6.83 6.17
CA VAL A 15 9.73 -6.77 5.37
C VAL A 15 8.66 -5.96 6.08
N GLU A 16 8.44 -6.20 7.38
CA GLU A 16 7.48 -5.46 8.20
C GLU A 16 7.78 -3.95 8.20
N ARG A 17 9.05 -3.57 8.40
CA ARG A 17 9.48 -2.18 8.31
C ARG A 17 9.21 -1.58 6.93
N ASN A 18 9.50 -2.31 5.86
CA ASN A 18 9.27 -1.85 4.50
C ASN A 18 7.77 -1.66 4.21
N LEU A 19 6.91 -2.55 4.70
CA LEU A 19 5.46 -2.41 4.56
C LEU A 19 4.95 -1.17 5.29
N LYS A 20 5.46 -0.91 6.50
CA LYS A 20 5.09 0.30 7.25
C LYS A 20 5.49 1.58 6.51
N VAL A 21 6.71 1.63 5.98
CA VAL A 21 7.16 2.78 5.17
C VAL A 21 6.28 2.95 3.93
N LEU A 22 5.92 1.85 3.27
CA LEU A 22 5.03 1.86 2.11
C LEU A 22 3.64 2.38 2.49
N GLU A 23 3.04 1.89 3.57
CA GLU A 23 1.76 2.36 4.11
C GLU A 23 1.78 3.87 4.38
N GLU A 24 2.78 4.36 5.12
CA GLU A 24 2.96 5.79 5.41
C GLU A 24 3.07 6.63 4.12
N THR A 25 3.74 6.08 3.10
CA THR A 25 3.91 6.75 1.80
C THR A 25 2.60 6.80 1.02
N ILE A 26 1.82 5.71 1.04
CA ILE A 26 0.49 5.66 0.41
C ILE A 26 -0.47 6.63 1.10
N VAL A 27 -0.44 6.73 2.42
CA VAL A 27 -1.26 7.71 3.16
C VAL A 27 -0.90 9.13 2.76
N LYS A 28 0.41 9.46 2.60
CA LYS A 28 0.84 10.77 2.10
C LYS A 28 0.37 11.03 0.66
N MET A 29 0.48 10.02 -0.20
CA MET A 29 0.00 10.10 -1.59
C MET A 29 -1.50 10.37 -1.65
N ILE A 30 -2.31 9.73 -0.79
CA ILE A 30 -3.75 9.98 -0.70
C ILE A 30 -4.02 11.44 -0.32
N ARG A 31 -3.36 11.96 0.72
CA ARG A 31 -3.51 13.36 1.13
C ARG A 31 -3.16 14.34 0.01
N LEU A 32 -2.06 14.10 -0.70
CA LEU A 32 -1.69 14.94 -1.84
C LEU A 32 -2.77 14.93 -2.93
N ARG A 33 -3.41 13.79 -3.16
CA ARG A 33 -4.52 13.65 -4.13
C ARG A 33 -5.78 14.36 -3.63
N GLU A 34 -6.06 14.37 -2.33
CA GLU A 34 -7.16 15.15 -1.70
C GLU A 34 -6.91 16.65 -1.91
N ASP A 35 -5.71 17.13 -1.60
CA ASP A 35 -5.32 18.53 -1.81
C ASP A 35 -5.43 18.93 -3.29
N THR A 36 -4.99 18.04 -4.20
CA THR A 36 -5.09 18.23 -5.65
C THR A 36 -6.55 18.33 -6.11
N GLN A 37 -7.40 17.44 -5.60
CA GLN A 37 -8.83 17.45 -5.91
C GLN A 37 -9.50 18.74 -5.43
N GLN A 38 -9.19 19.17 -4.21
CA GLN A 38 -9.70 20.43 -3.63
C GLN A 38 -9.26 21.62 -4.49
N PHE A 39 -7.97 21.72 -4.81
CA PHE A 39 -7.45 22.77 -5.68
C PHE A 39 -8.18 22.83 -7.04
N MET A 40 -8.38 21.68 -7.70
CA MET A 40 -9.10 21.64 -8.98
C MET A 40 -10.54 22.15 -8.86
N GLN A 41 -11.21 21.87 -7.75
CA GLN A 41 -12.58 22.32 -7.51
C GLN A 41 -12.65 23.83 -7.23
N GLU A 42 -11.71 24.36 -6.46
CA GLU A 42 -11.58 25.80 -6.18
C GLU A 42 -11.22 26.58 -7.46
N PHE A 43 -10.28 26.04 -8.25
CA PHE A 43 -9.91 26.59 -9.55
C PHE A 43 -11.11 26.61 -10.51
N ALA A 44 -11.84 25.48 -10.61
CA ALA A 44 -13.04 25.38 -11.43
C ALA A 44 -14.09 26.45 -11.06
N THR A 45 -14.32 26.63 -9.77
CA THR A 45 -15.27 27.62 -9.25
C THR A 45 -14.81 29.05 -9.60
N SER A 46 -13.53 29.35 -9.40
CA SER A 46 -12.95 30.67 -9.70
C SER A 46 -13.04 31.00 -11.19
N MET A 47 -12.73 30.05 -12.07
CA MET A 47 -12.85 30.25 -13.52
C MET A 47 -14.31 30.47 -13.93
N ASN A 48 -15.25 29.70 -13.41
CA ASN A 48 -16.67 29.90 -13.72
C ASN A 48 -17.16 31.28 -13.28
N ASN A 49 -16.72 31.79 -12.13
CA ASN A 49 -17.06 33.13 -11.64
C ASN A 49 -16.43 34.22 -12.53
N ILE A 50 -15.13 34.12 -12.83
CA ILE A 50 -14.44 35.09 -13.70
C ILE A 50 -15.10 35.14 -15.07
N GLY A 51 -15.37 33.98 -15.67
CA GLY A 51 -16.03 33.93 -16.98
C GLY A 51 -17.47 34.43 -16.95
N ALA A 52 -18.16 34.45 -15.81
CA ALA A 52 -19.48 35.07 -15.67
C ALA A 52 -19.43 36.61 -15.58
N GLU A 53 -18.29 37.16 -15.15
CA GLU A 53 -18.05 38.61 -15.05
C GLU A 53 -17.36 39.19 -16.29
N GLU A 54 -16.81 38.33 -17.16
CA GLU A 54 -16.06 38.71 -18.35
C GLU A 54 -16.95 39.36 -19.43
N TYR A 55 -16.47 40.46 -20.01
CA TYR A 55 -17.22 41.24 -21.00
C TYR A 55 -17.11 40.62 -22.40
N ASP A 56 -15.93 40.12 -22.77
CA ASP A 56 -15.75 39.45 -24.05
C ASP A 56 -16.34 38.04 -24.00
N THR A 57 -17.40 37.81 -24.80
CA THR A 57 -18.12 36.53 -24.81
C THR A 57 -17.25 35.33 -25.22
N ASN A 58 -16.22 35.53 -26.07
CA ASN A 58 -15.34 34.44 -26.49
C ASN A 58 -14.36 34.09 -25.37
N VAL A 59 -13.82 35.10 -24.68
CA VAL A 59 -12.95 34.91 -23.50
C VAL A 59 -13.75 34.30 -22.35
N ALA A 60 -14.95 34.80 -22.08
CA ALA A 60 -15.89 34.26 -21.08
C ALA A 60 -16.13 32.76 -21.29
N HIS A 61 -16.46 32.36 -22.53
CA HIS A 61 -16.66 30.96 -22.90
C HIS A 61 -15.40 30.10 -22.70
N CYS A 62 -14.22 30.61 -23.07
CA CYS A 62 -12.96 29.88 -22.85
C CYS A 62 -12.68 29.64 -21.36
N ILE A 63 -12.86 30.67 -20.54
CA ILE A 63 -12.65 30.60 -19.09
C ILE A 63 -13.66 29.63 -18.44
N GLN A 64 -14.94 29.70 -18.80
CA GLN A 64 -15.96 28.77 -18.29
C GLN A 64 -15.73 27.33 -18.76
N SER A 65 -15.24 27.14 -20.00
CA SER A 65 -14.85 25.82 -20.50
C SER A 65 -13.68 25.23 -19.70
N LEU A 66 -12.70 26.05 -19.29
CA LEU A 66 -11.64 25.62 -18.37
C LEU A 66 -12.23 25.21 -17.01
N GLY A 67 -13.13 26.02 -16.45
CA GLY A 67 -13.77 25.73 -15.18
C GLY A 67 -14.54 24.40 -15.19
N THR A 68 -15.32 24.17 -16.24
CA THR A 68 -16.07 22.92 -16.44
C THR A 68 -15.14 21.70 -16.54
N SER A 69 -14.06 21.83 -17.33
CA SER A 69 -13.09 20.75 -17.53
C SER A 69 -12.37 20.38 -16.23
N PHE A 70 -11.91 21.37 -15.45
CA PHE A 70 -11.29 21.12 -14.16
C PHE A 70 -12.26 20.52 -13.13
N SER A 71 -13.54 20.88 -13.17
CA SER A 71 -14.56 20.22 -12.32
C SER A 71 -14.74 18.74 -12.70
N ASN A 72 -14.71 18.41 -13.99
CA ASN A 72 -14.78 17.03 -14.45
C ASN A 72 -13.55 16.23 -14.04
N VAL A 73 -12.34 16.79 -14.24
CA VAL A 73 -11.09 16.16 -13.80
C VAL A 73 -11.12 15.93 -12.29
N SER A 74 -11.54 16.91 -11.49
CA SER A 74 -11.67 16.79 -10.03
C SER A 74 -12.55 15.60 -9.63
N LYS A 75 -13.73 15.45 -10.23
CA LYS A 75 -14.63 14.30 -9.98
C LYS A 75 -13.96 12.96 -10.32
N LYS A 76 -13.23 12.90 -11.45
CA LYS A 76 -12.50 11.68 -11.85
C LYS A 76 -11.35 11.36 -10.89
N THR A 77 -10.67 12.38 -10.37
CA THR A 77 -9.63 12.23 -9.33
C THR A 77 -10.20 11.60 -8.07
N THR A 78 -11.38 12.05 -7.61
CA THR A 78 -12.04 11.49 -6.42
C THR A 78 -12.34 10.00 -6.58
N ASP A 79 -13.02 9.61 -7.66
CA ASP A 79 -13.46 8.22 -7.81
C ASP A 79 -12.29 7.25 -8.02
N LEU A 80 -11.28 7.66 -8.78
CA LEU A 80 -10.28 6.74 -9.34
C LEU A 80 -8.89 6.87 -8.73
N MET A 81 -8.54 8.04 -8.19
CA MET A 81 -7.26 8.23 -7.50
C MET A 81 -7.39 8.19 -5.97
N LEU A 82 -8.55 8.54 -5.41
CA LEU A 82 -8.73 8.52 -3.96
C LEU A 82 -9.36 7.20 -3.50
N HIS A 83 -10.65 6.99 -3.76
CA HIS A 83 -11.39 5.91 -3.10
C HIS A 83 -10.93 4.50 -3.49
N ARG A 84 -10.74 4.25 -4.79
CA ARG A 84 -10.39 2.91 -5.29
C ARG A 84 -8.97 2.48 -4.89
N PRO A 85 -7.90 3.28 -5.09
CA PRO A 85 -6.56 2.89 -4.72
C PRO A 85 -6.39 2.79 -3.20
N GLN A 86 -7.00 3.70 -2.44
CA GLN A 86 -6.91 3.68 -0.97
C GLN A 86 -7.48 2.39 -0.39
N SER A 87 -8.72 2.03 -0.75
CA SER A 87 -9.36 0.81 -0.25
C SER A 87 -8.59 -0.45 -0.68
N HIS A 88 -8.17 -0.53 -1.93
CA HIS A 88 -7.49 -1.72 -2.45
C HIS A 88 -6.09 -1.89 -1.87
N ILE A 89 -5.28 -0.83 -1.88
CA ILE A 89 -3.88 -0.91 -1.47
C ILE A 89 -3.76 -1.18 0.03
N LEU A 90 -4.53 -0.46 0.86
CA LEU A 90 -4.50 -0.67 2.31
C LEU A 90 -4.95 -2.09 2.67
N GLN A 91 -5.99 -2.61 2.03
CA GLN A 91 -6.42 -4.00 2.23
C GLN A 91 -5.31 -5.01 1.86
N VAL A 92 -4.62 -4.79 0.75
CA VAL A 92 -3.51 -5.66 0.34
C VAL A 92 -2.35 -5.61 1.34
N LEU A 93 -2.01 -4.44 1.86
CA LEU A 93 -0.99 -4.30 2.91
C LEU A 93 -1.39 -5.05 4.19
N THR A 94 -2.64 -4.91 4.64
CA THR A 94 -3.18 -5.66 5.77
C THR A 94 -3.09 -7.17 5.54
N HIS A 95 -3.40 -7.66 4.33
CA HIS A 95 -3.25 -9.08 4.01
C HIS A 95 -1.79 -9.56 4.10
N ILE A 96 -0.81 -8.75 3.67
CA ILE A 96 0.61 -9.13 3.80
C ILE A 96 0.98 -9.25 5.29
N GLN A 97 0.54 -8.30 6.11
CA GLN A 97 0.78 -8.30 7.55
C GLN A 97 0.14 -9.52 8.23
N ASP A 98 -1.17 -9.66 8.09
CA ASP A 98 -1.97 -10.61 8.88
C ASP A 98 -1.76 -12.05 8.43
N TRP A 99 -1.56 -12.28 7.12
CA TRP A 99 -1.50 -13.64 6.55
C TRP A 99 -0.10 -14.06 6.15
N GLY A 100 0.84 -13.11 6.06
CA GLY A 100 2.24 -13.38 5.75
C GLY A 100 3.14 -13.27 6.98
N ILE A 101 3.23 -12.07 7.55
CA ILE A 101 4.21 -11.75 8.61
C ILE A 101 3.81 -12.37 9.96
N VAL A 102 2.60 -12.08 10.44
CA VAL A 102 2.14 -12.50 11.77
C VAL A 102 2.21 -14.03 11.97
N PRO A 103 1.82 -14.88 11.00
CA PRO A 103 1.93 -16.33 11.16
C PRO A 103 3.37 -16.80 11.32
N ILE A 104 4.31 -16.24 10.54
CA ILE A 104 5.73 -16.61 10.64
C ILE A 104 6.30 -16.16 11.99
N GLN A 105 6.00 -14.94 12.44
CA GLN A 105 6.45 -14.46 13.76
C GLN A 105 5.97 -15.39 14.89
N ARG A 106 4.69 -15.80 14.87
CA ARG A 106 4.14 -16.74 15.86
C ARG A 106 4.85 -18.10 15.83
N LEU A 107 5.13 -18.64 14.64
CA LEU A 107 5.86 -19.90 14.50
C LEU A 107 7.31 -19.81 15.01
N LEU A 108 7.97 -18.67 14.82
CA LEU A 108 9.32 -18.43 15.36
C LEU A 108 9.30 -18.36 16.90
N ASP A 109 8.31 -17.69 17.49
CA ASP A 109 8.16 -17.63 18.94
C ASP A 109 7.82 -19.01 19.54
N ASP A 110 6.99 -19.81 18.86
CA ASP A 110 6.69 -21.19 19.23
C ASP A 110 7.94 -22.08 19.13
N ARG A 111 8.75 -21.91 18.08
CA ARG A 111 10.03 -22.61 17.93
C ARG A 111 10.97 -22.32 19.09
N GLU A 112 11.14 -21.06 19.47
CA GLU A 112 11.96 -20.67 20.62
C GLU A 112 11.44 -21.23 21.94
N ARG A 113 10.12 -21.29 22.13
CA ARG A 113 9.51 -21.92 23.31
C ARG A 113 9.81 -23.41 23.35
N ILE A 114 9.69 -24.10 22.23
CA ILE A 114 9.97 -25.53 22.10
C ILE A 114 11.44 -25.84 22.36
N GLU A 115 12.37 -25.04 21.82
CA GLU A 115 13.81 -25.18 22.05
C GLU A 115 14.15 -25.00 23.54
N ARG A 116 13.54 -24.01 24.22
CA ARG A 116 13.73 -23.82 25.67
C ARG A 116 13.26 -25.02 26.51
N ILE A 117 12.14 -25.63 26.13
CA ILE A 117 11.61 -26.83 26.81
C ILE A 117 12.50 -28.04 26.52
N GLU A 118 12.95 -28.22 25.28
CA GLU A 118 13.87 -29.31 24.91
C GLU A 118 15.16 -29.24 25.74
N LEU A 119 15.78 -28.06 25.85
CA LEU A 119 16.98 -27.85 26.66
C LEU A 119 16.76 -28.19 28.13
N ARG A 120 15.57 -27.86 28.68
CA ARG A 120 15.21 -28.22 30.06
C ARG A 120 15.07 -29.74 30.22
N LEU A 121 14.32 -30.38 29.33
CA LEU A 121 14.11 -31.84 29.36
C LEU A 121 15.41 -32.62 29.15
N GLN A 122 16.31 -32.10 28.31
CA GLN A 122 17.64 -32.67 28.11
C GLN A 122 18.45 -32.66 29.42
N ARG A 123 18.49 -31.52 30.12
CA ARG A 123 19.15 -31.42 31.44
C ARG A 123 18.51 -32.31 32.50
N GLU A 124 17.18 -32.42 32.50
CA GLU A 124 16.47 -33.32 33.42
C GLU A 124 16.76 -34.80 33.13
N PHE A 125 16.85 -35.18 31.84
CA PHE A 125 17.22 -36.53 31.43
C PHE A 125 18.66 -36.89 31.84
N GLU A 126 19.60 -35.95 31.69
CA GLU A 126 21.00 -36.12 32.11
C GLU A 126 21.15 -36.30 33.62
N ARG A 127 20.24 -35.73 34.42
CA ARG A 127 20.20 -35.83 35.88
C ARG A 127 19.28 -36.95 36.40
N ALA A 128 18.66 -37.73 35.52
CA ALA A 128 17.70 -38.75 35.91
C ALA A 128 18.35 -39.87 36.73
N TYR A 129 17.71 -40.27 37.83
CA TYR A 129 18.21 -41.31 38.73
C TYR A 129 17.33 -42.56 38.68
N GLY A 130 17.94 -43.72 38.45
CA GLY A 130 17.24 -44.98 38.28
C GLY A 130 16.61 -45.15 36.89
N GLU A 131 16.39 -46.41 36.51
CA GLU A 131 16.00 -46.80 35.16
C GLU A 131 14.60 -46.31 34.76
N ARG A 132 13.66 -46.37 35.71
CA ARG A 132 12.26 -45.95 35.49
C ARG A 132 12.11 -44.45 35.24
N ASP A 133 12.83 -43.61 35.99
CA ASP A 133 12.79 -42.15 35.79
C ASP A 133 13.50 -41.76 34.48
N ARG A 134 14.64 -42.40 34.20
CA ARG A 134 15.37 -42.20 32.95
C ARG A 134 14.53 -42.53 31.72
N GLU A 135 13.79 -43.64 31.74
CA GLU A 135 12.89 -44.03 30.66
C GLU A 135 11.71 -43.04 30.50
N LYS A 136 11.13 -42.55 31.61
CA LYS A 136 10.09 -41.50 31.55
C LYS A 136 10.62 -40.20 30.92
N LYS A 137 11.80 -39.73 31.35
CA LYS A 137 12.43 -38.51 30.81
C LYS A 137 12.82 -38.68 29.33
N LYS A 138 13.28 -39.87 28.93
CA LYS A 138 13.56 -40.21 27.53
C LYS A 138 12.34 -40.07 26.64
N ARG A 139 11.17 -40.56 27.09
CA ARG A 139 9.90 -40.42 26.35
C ARG A 139 9.48 -38.97 26.18
N LEU A 140 9.55 -38.19 27.26
CA LEU A 140 9.23 -36.75 27.22
C LEU A 140 10.15 -35.99 26.25
N LEU A 141 11.45 -36.27 26.31
CA LEU A 141 12.43 -35.67 25.40
C LEU A 141 12.16 -36.07 23.94
N SER A 142 11.82 -37.34 23.69
CA SER A 142 11.45 -37.81 22.35
C SER A 142 10.20 -37.12 21.81
N ASP A 143 9.16 -36.94 22.63
CA ASP A 143 7.96 -36.20 22.22
C ASP A 143 8.29 -34.73 21.92
N GLN A 144 9.13 -34.11 22.73
CA GLN A 144 9.56 -32.72 22.51
C GLN A 144 10.36 -32.56 21.21
N LYS A 145 11.25 -33.50 20.90
CA LYS A 145 12.00 -33.51 19.63
C LYS A 145 11.07 -33.64 18.42
N ARG A 146 10.03 -34.47 18.52
CA ARG A 146 8.98 -34.57 17.49
C ARG A 146 8.25 -33.23 17.31
N ARG A 147 7.88 -32.55 18.39
CA ARG A 147 7.23 -31.23 18.31
C ARG A 147 8.12 -30.18 17.65
N LYS A 148 9.42 -30.20 17.94
CA LYS A 148 10.41 -29.33 17.30
C LYS A 148 10.48 -29.55 15.80
N GLU A 149 10.53 -30.81 15.39
CA GLU A 149 10.52 -31.17 13.97
C GLU A 149 9.25 -30.65 13.27
N ASN A 150 8.08 -30.85 13.87
CA ASN A 150 6.82 -30.35 13.33
C ASN A 150 6.82 -28.82 13.14
N VAL A 151 7.30 -28.06 14.14
CA VAL A 151 7.38 -26.59 14.02
C VAL A 151 8.41 -26.17 12.98
N ASN A 152 9.55 -26.85 12.87
CA ASN A 152 10.53 -26.56 11.81
C ASN A 152 9.95 -26.77 10.41
N GLN A 153 9.19 -27.85 10.21
CA GLN A 153 8.50 -28.12 8.95
C GLN A 153 7.45 -27.05 8.62
N LEU A 154 6.67 -26.62 9.62
CA LEU A 154 5.70 -25.52 9.44
C LEU A 154 6.39 -24.20 9.09
N VAL A 155 7.48 -23.85 9.78
CA VAL A 155 8.26 -22.65 9.46
C VAL A 155 8.77 -22.71 8.01
N ALA A 156 9.35 -23.83 7.59
CA ALA A 156 9.86 -24.00 6.24
C ALA A 156 8.74 -23.85 5.19
N PHE A 157 7.61 -24.51 5.40
CA PHE A 157 6.44 -24.41 4.52
C PHE A 157 5.96 -22.95 4.41
N HIS A 158 5.77 -22.27 5.54
CA HIS A 158 5.28 -20.88 5.52
C HIS A 158 6.28 -19.92 4.86
N LEU A 159 7.59 -20.13 5.03
CA LEU A 159 8.60 -19.30 4.36
C LEU A 159 8.59 -19.49 2.85
N GLU A 160 8.44 -20.73 2.37
CA GLU A 160 8.34 -21.03 0.94
C GLU A 160 7.10 -20.34 0.32
N GLN A 161 5.96 -20.42 0.99
CA GLN A 161 4.73 -19.79 0.51
C GLN A 161 4.76 -18.26 0.62
N PHE A 162 5.41 -17.73 1.65
CA PHE A 162 5.41 -16.30 1.95
C PHE A 162 6.03 -15.47 0.84
N GLU A 163 7.12 -15.91 0.23
CA GLU A 163 7.79 -15.13 -0.80
C GLU A 163 6.92 -14.96 -2.05
N GLY A 164 6.31 -16.05 -2.53
CA GLY A 164 5.39 -16.02 -3.66
C GLY A 164 4.14 -15.18 -3.37
N PHE A 165 3.58 -15.32 -2.16
CA PHE A 165 2.47 -14.50 -1.69
C PHE A 165 2.85 -13.01 -1.64
N ARG A 166 3.96 -12.67 -0.99
CA ARG A 166 4.48 -11.29 -0.86
C ARG A 166 4.66 -10.65 -2.23
N ILE A 167 5.37 -11.30 -3.15
CA ILE A 167 5.58 -10.79 -4.51
C ILE A 167 4.25 -10.53 -5.20
N THR A 168 3.30 -11.47 -5.10
CA THR A 168 1.99 -11.36 -5.74
C THR A 168 1.19 -10.17 -5.17
N GLN A 169 1.21 -9.98 -3.86
CA GLN A 169 0.51 -8.86 -3.23
C GLN A 169 1.18 -7.52 -3.55
N THR A 170 2.51 -7.43 -3.47
CA THR A 170 3.24 -6.20 -3.84
C THR A 170 2.99 -5.81 -5.30
N LYS A 171 2.90 -6.78 -6.22
CA LYS A 171 2.52 -6.52 -7.62
C LYS A 171 1.15 -5.84 -7.74
N LYS A 172 0.15 -6.27 -6.96
CA LYS A 172 -1.18 -5.63 -6.97
C LYS A 172 -1.12 -4.17 -6.53
N ILE A 173 -0.33 -3.88 -5.50
CA ILE A 173 -0.11 -2.50 -5.03
C ILE A 173 0.48 -1.64 -6.16
N LEU A 174 1.57 -2.11 -6.77
CA LEU A 174 2.24 -1.38 -7.85
C LEU A 174 1.32 -1.18 -9.06
N GLN A 175 0.60 -2.23 -9.46
CA GLN A 175 -0.36 -2.16 -10.57
C GLN A 175 -1.47 -1.13 -10.30
N GLU A 176 -2.01 -1.09 -9.09
CA GLU A 176 -3.07 -0.13 -8.76
C GLU A 176 -2.57 1.31 -8.78
N ILE A 177 -1.38 1.56 -8.19
CA ILE A 177 -0.76 2.89 -8.20
C ILE A 177 -0.53 3.33 -9.65
N THR A 178 0.22 2.55 -10.44
CA THR A 178 0.55 2.90 -11.82
C THR A 178 -0.68 3.10 -12.68
N ARG A 179 -1.70 2.24 -12.54
CA ARG A 179 -2.95 2.38 -13.29
C ARG A 179 -3.73 3.63 -12.90
N SER A 180 -3.80 3.94 -11.61
CA SER A 180 -4.49 5.15 -11.12
C SER A 180 -3.84 6.43 -11.66
N GLU A 181 -2.50 6.49 -11.64
CA GLU A 181 -1.73 7.61 -12.19
C GLU A 181 -1.90 7.74 -13.70
N ALA A 182 -1.69 6.65 -14.44
CA ALA A 182 -1.81 6.67 -15.90
C ALA A 182 -3.22 7.09 -16.35
N TYR A 183 -4.26 6.61 -15.67
CA TYR A 183 -5.63 6.98 -15.97
C TYR A 183 -5.88 8.46 -15.70
N PHE A 184 -5.41 8.98 -14.58
CA PHE A 184 -5.57 10.39 -14.23
C PHE A 184 -4.95 11.32 -15.26
N TYR A 185 -3.71 11.08 -15.66
CA TYR A 185 -3.05 11.90 -16.68
C TYR A 185 -3.76 11.79 -18.03
N ALA A 186 -4.15 10.58 -18.45
CA ALA A 186 -4.86 10.40 -19.72
C ALA A 186 -6.21 11.13 -19.73
N LYS A 187 -6.99 11.05 -18.66
CA LYS A 187 -8.28 11.76 -18.57
C LYS A 187 -8.13 13.26 -18.40
N SER A 188 -7.10 13.72 -17.70
CA SER A 188 -6.80 15.15 -17.61
C SER A 188 -6.52 15.74 -18.99
N LEU A 189 -5.76 15.04 -19.83
CA LEU A 189 -5.50 15.46 -21.21
C LEU A 189 -6.78 15.49 -22.05
N GLU A 190 -7.65 14.48 -21.91
CA GLU A 190 -8.93 14.40 -22.63
C GLU A 190 -9.87 15.56 -22.28
N GLU A 191 -10.03 15.86 -20.99
CA GLU A 191 -10.90 16.95 -20.53
C GLU A 191 -10.33 18.33 -20.89
N LEU A 192 -9.01 18.50 -20.86
CA LEU A 192 -8.36 19.79 -21.14
C LEU A 192 -8.13 20.07 -22.63
N ALA A 193 -8.30 19.08 -23.52
CA ALA A 193 -8.09 19.27 -24.95
C ALA A 193 -9.03 20.35 -25.54
N THR A 194 -10.31 20.31 -25.16
CA THR A 194 -11.34 21.24 -25.64
C THR A 194 -11.06 22.69 -25.25
N PRO A 195 -10.87 23.04 -23.96
CA PRO A 195 -10.55 24.43 -23.60
C PRO A 195 -9.24 24.91 -24.22
N CYS A 196 -8.20 24.06 -24.33
CA CYS A 196 -6.97 24.46 -25.02
C CYS A 196 -7.19 24.81 -26.49
N ALA A 197 -8.03 24.05 -27.20
CA ALA A 197 -8.37 24.34 -28.58
C ALA A 197 -9.17 25.66 -28.72
N LEU A 198 -10.11 25.91 -27.80
CA LEU A 198 -10.88 27.16 -27.77
C LEU A 198 -9.98 28.38 -27.54
N ILE A 199 -9.07 28.30 -26.57
CA ILE A 199 -8.13 29.39 -26.25
C ILE A 199 -7.24 29.71 -27.45
N ALA A 200 -6.75 28.69 -28.16
CA ALA A 200 -5.93 28.88 -29.36
C ALA A 200 -6.66 29.60 -30.51
N GLN A 201 -7.99 29.54 -30.53
CA GLN A 201 -8.84 30.18 -31.53
C GLN A 201 -9.24 31.61 -31.15
N VAL A 202 -8.98 32.05 -29.92
CA VAL A 202 -9.23 33.44 -29.50
C VAL A 202 -8.25 34.35 -30.24
N HIS A 203 -8.76 35.08 -31.23
CA HIS A 203 -7.99 36.09 -31.93
C HIS A 203 -8.09 37.43 -31.19
N THR A 204 -6.95 38.12 -31.06
CA THR A 204 -6.94 39.54 -30.70
C THR A 204 -7.39 40.34 -31.93
N ASP A 205 -8.69 40.43 -32.17
CA ASP A 205 -9.21 41.45 -33.05
C ASP A 205 -8.82 42.79 -32.41
N ARG A 206 -7.83 43.49 -32.98
CA ARG A 206 -7.51 44.89 -32.63
C ARG A 206 -8.72 45.75 -32.99
N ARG A 207 -9.72 45.78 -32.12
CA ARG A 207 -10.78 46.79 -32.17
C ARG A 207 -10.48 47.80 -31.08
N THR A 208 -10.09 48.97 -31.56
CA THR A 208 -9.97 50.23 -30.84
C THR A 208 -11.02 50.35 -29.75
N PHE A 209 -10.59 50.42 -28.50
CA PHE A 209 -11.42 50.91 -27.41
C PHE A 209 -11.95 52.30 -27.79
N PRO A 210 -13.27 52.55 -27.75
CA PRO A 210 -13.75 53.92 -27.70
C PRO A 210 -13.43 54.42 -26.28
N HIS A 211 -12.44 55.30 -26.17
CA HIS A 211 -12.22 56.03 -24.93
C HIS A 211 -13.46 56.89 -24.62
N PRO A 212 -13.92 56.94 -23.36
CA PRO A 212 -14.86 57.96 -22.90
C PRO A 212 -14.25 59.36 -22.94
#